data_AF-A0A7R9EK80-F1
#
_entry.id   AF-A0A7R9EK80-F1
#
_cell.length_a   1.000
_cell.length_b   1.000
_cell.length_c   1.000
_cell.angle_alpha   90.00
_cell.angle_beta   90.00
_cell.angle_gamma   90.00
#
_symmetry.space_group_name_H-M   'P 1'
#
loop_
_entity.id
_entity.type
_entity.pdbx_description
1 polymer ?
#
loop_
_entity_poly.entity_id
_entity_poly.type
_entity_poly.pdbx_seq_one_letter_code
_entity_poly.pdbx_strand_id
1 'polypeptide(L)' 'GIHCRMGRGRTGVMAACYLVHFLDQPPERAIINIRLMRPGSVETYEQEKAVVAYHDYLRNTKS' A
#
# COMPACT_ATOMS: atom_id res chain seq x y z
N GLY A 1 5.36 21.89 10.29
CA GLY A 1 6.57 21.05 10.27
C GLY A 1 6.28 19.79 9.50
N ILE A 2 6.80 19.67 8.27
CA ILE A 2 6.63 18.46 7.47
C ILE A 2 7.71 17.47 7.92
N HIS A 3 7.40 16.71 8.96
CA HIS A 3 8.16 15.53 9.33
C HIS A 3 7.73 14.39 8.42
N CYS A 4 8.52 14.12 7.38
CA CYS A 4 8.55 12.80 6.77
C CYS A 4 9.11 11.86 7.84
N ARG A 5 8.23 11.22 8.62
CA ARG A 5 8.58 10.25 9.66
C ARG A 5 9.21 9.03 8.96
N MET A 6 10.50 9.11 8.64
CA MET A 6 11.42 7.99 8.46
C MET A 6 11.00 6.90 7.44
N GLY A 7 10.43 7.25 6.28
CA GLY A 7 10.24 6.28 5.17
C GLY A 7 9.33 5.07 5.43
N ARG A 8 8.89 4.82 6.67
CA ARG A 8 8.08 3.66 7.10
C ARG A 8 6.75 3.61 6.37
N GLY A 9 6.08 4.76 6.25
CA GLY A 9 4.85 4.88 5.47
C GLY A 9 5.06 4.56 3.98
N ARG A 10 6.10 5.13 3.35
CA ARG A 10 6.37 4.94 1.91
C ARG A 10 6.83 3.52 1.58
N THR A 11 7.74 2.94 2.37
CA THR A 11 8.15 1.54 2.21
C THR A 11 6.98 0.59 2.43
N GLY A 12 6.11 0.88 3.40
CA GLY A 12 4.88 0.12 3.62
C GLY A 12 3.93 0.15 2.41
N VAL A 13 3.74 1.33 1.81
CA VAL A 13 2.93 1.48 0.59
C VAL A 13 3.52 0.67 -0.56
N MET A 14 4.83 0.78 -0.82
CA MET A 14 5.46 0.01 -1.89
C MET A 14 5.38 -1.51 -1.66
N ALA A 15 5.52 -1.96 -0.42
CA ALA A 15 5.35 -3.36 -0.08
C ALA A 15 3.91 -3.84 -0.28
N ALA A 16 2.91 -3.01 0.06
CA ALA A 16 1.51 -3.33 -0.22
C ALA A 16 1.24 -3.39 -1.74
N CYS A 17 1.74 -2.42 -2.51
CA CYS A 17 1.64 -2.44 -3.98
C CYS A 17 2.32 -3.67 -4.60
N TYR A 18 3.43 -4.14 -4.03
CA TYR A 18 4.07 -5.39 -4.45
C TYR A 18 3.13 -6.59 -4.28
N LEU A 19 2.48 -6.73 -3.11
CA LEU A 19 1.52 -7.81 -2.87
C LEU A 19 0.33 -7.72 -3.84
N VAL A 20 -0.18 -6.52 -4.10
CA VAL A 20 -1.24 -6.29 -5.09
C VAL A 20 -0.82 -6.74 -6.48
N HIS A 21 0.35 -6.29 -6.95
CA HIS A 21 0.78 -6.52 -8.33
C HIS A 21 1.16 -7.98 -8.61
N PHE A 22 1.97 -8.58 -7.73
CA PHE A 22 2.59 -9.87 -7.98
C PHE A 22 1.79 -11.05 -7.41
N LEU A 23 0.96 -10.81 -6.38
CA LEU A 23 0.17 -11.85 -5.74
C LEU A 23 -1.34 -11.66 -5.94
N ASP A 24 -1.75 -10.69 -6.77
CA ASP A 24 -3.15 -10.34 -7.04
C ASP A 24 -3.97 -10.14 -5.75
N GLN A 25 -3.32 -9.68 -4.67
CA GLN A 25 -4.00 -9.45 -3.41
C GLN A 25 -4.90 -8.22 -3.50
N PRO A 26 -6.13 -8.27 -2.95
CA PRO A 26 -6.95 -7.08 -2.76
C PRO A 26 -6.19 -6.03 -1.93
N PRO A 27 -6.29 -4.74 -2.25
CA PRO A 27 -5.50 -3.69 -1.62
C PRO A 27 -5.70 -3.63 -0.10
N GLU A 28 -6.92 -3.85 0.39
CA GLU A 28 -7.25 -3.89 1.82
C GLU A 28 -6.49 -5.02 2.53
N ARG A 29 -6.45 -6.20 1.90
CA ARG A 29 -5.76 -7.37 2.44
C ARG A 29 -4.24 -7.17 2.43
N ALA A 30 -3.71 -6.57 1.36
CA ALA A 30 -2.30 -6.22 1.28
C ALA A 30 -1.90 -5.25 2.39
N ILE A 31 -2.68 -4.19 2.63
CA ILE A 31 -2.44 -3.20 3.69
C ILE A 31 -2.47 -3.87 5.08
N ILE A 32 -3.48 -4.69 5.36
CA ILE A 32 -3.59 -5.42 6.63
C ILE A 32 -2.36 -6.32 6.84
N ASN A 33 -1.96 -7.09 5.82
CA ASN A 33 -0.78 -7.97 5.90
C ASN A 33 0.49 -7.17 6.22
N ILE A 34 0.72 -6.03 5.55
CA ILE A 34 1.88 -5.18 5.81
C ILE A 34 1.85 -4.60 7.22
N ARG A 35 0.69 -4.17 7.73
CA ARG A 35 0.53 -3.66 9.11
C ARG A 35 0.81 -4.74 10.16
N LEU A 36 0.39 -5.98 9.92
CA LEU A 36 0.65 -7.11 10.81
C LEU A 36 2.14 -7.48 10.83
N MET A 37 2.79 -7.53 9.67
CA MET A 37 4.22 -7.84 9.58
C MET A 37 5.11 -6.72 10.12
N ARG A 38 4.70 -5.46 9.92
CA ARG A 38 5.44 -4.28 10.37
C ARG A 38 4.48 -3.19 10.87
N PRO A 39 4.13 -3.22 12.16
CA PRO A 39 3.28 -2.21 12.77
C PRO A 39 3.80 -0.78 12.50
N GLY A 40 2.87 0.14 12.25
CA GLY A 40 3.20 1.52 11.85
C GLY A 40 3.57 1.68 10.36
N SER A 41 3.18 0.72 9.51
CA SER A 41 3.25 0.86 8.06
C SER A 41 1.89 1.26 7.49
N VAL A 42 1.87 2.06 6.41
CA VAL A 42 0.63 2.58 5.80
C VAL A 42 -0.26 3.24 6.87
N GLU A 43 0.23 4.26 7.56
CA GLU A 43 -0.41 4.84 8.76
C GLU A 43 -1.50 5.87 8.42
N THR A 44 -1.50 6.41 7.20
CA THR A 44 -2.43 7.48 6.80
C THR A 44 -3.41 7.01 5.75
N TYR A 45 -4.60 7.62 5.76
CA TYR A 45 -5.62 7.36 4.76
C TYR A 45 -5.14 7.61 3.32
N GLU A 46 -4.33 8.66 3.11
CA GLU A 46 -3.73 8.94 1.80
C GLU A 46 -2.76 7.84 1.32
N GLN A 47 -2.08 7.16 2.25
CA GLN A 47 -1.24 6.01 1.92
C GLN A 47 -2.08 4.79 1.52
N GLU A 48 -3.21 4.55 2.20
CA GLU A 48 -4.16 3.49 1.82
C GLU A 48 -4.74 3.74 0.43
N LYS A 49 -5.22 4.98 0.18
CA LYS A 49 -5.74 5.41 -1.12
C LYS A 49 -4.75 5.18 -2.26
N ALA A 50 -3.46 5.42 -2.03
CA ALA A 50 -2.44 5.18 -3.05
C ALA A 50 -2.36 3.70 -3.47
N VAL A 51 -2.53 2.76 -2.53
CA VAL A 51 -2.52 1.32 -2.82
C VAL A 51 -3.79 0.93 -3.59
N VAL A 52 -4.95 1.46 -3.21
CA VAL A 52 -6.23 1.21 -3.91
C VAL A 52 -6.20 1.76 -5.33
N ALA A 53 -5.76 3.01 -5.51
CA ALA A 53 -5.64 3.64 -6.82
C ALA A 53 -4.68 2.87 -7.74
N TYR A 54 -3.60 2.32 -7.18
CA TYR A 54 -2.68 1.47 -7.92
C TYR A 54 -3.33 0.16 -8.39
N HIS A 55 -4.10 -0.51 -7.51
CA HIS A 55 -4.87 -1.70 -7.88
C HIS A 55 -5.86 -1.40 -9.02
N ASP A 56 -6.61 -0.30 -8.93
CA ASP A 56 -7.60 0.08 -9.94
C ASP A 56 -6.93 0.39 -11.27
N TYR A 57 -5.79 1.09 -11.26
CA TYR A 57 -4.97 1.31 -12.44
C TYR A 57 -4.59 -0.01 -13.12
N LEU A 58 -4.10 -1.01 -12.36
CA LEU A 58 -3.72 -2.31 -12.90
C LEU A 58 -4.91 -3.02 -13.56
N ARG A 59 -6.11 -2.97 -12.96
CA ARG A 59 -7.31 -3.57 -13.56
C ARG A 59 -7.73 -2.87 -14.84
N ASN A 60 -7.66 -1.54 -14.85
CA ASN A 60 -8.03 -0.75 -16.03
C ASN A 60 -7.05 -0.96 -17.20
N THR A 61 -5.77 -1.25 -16.92
CA THR A 61 -4.76 -1.56 -17.97
C THR A 61 -4.79 -3.01 -18.45
N LYS A 62 -5.44 -3.93 -17.72
CA LYS A 62 -5.57 -5.35 -18.11
C LYS A 62 -6.85 -5.63 -18.92
N SER A 63 -7.72 -4.64 -19.09
CA SER A 63 -8.95 -4.70 -19.88
C SER A 63 -8.75 -4.29 -21.34
#